data_AF-A0A7W6P585-F1
#
_entry.id   AF-A0A7W6P585-F1
#
_cell.length_a   1.000
_cell.length_b   1.000
_cell.length_c   1.000
_cell.angle_alpha   90.00
_cell.angle_beta   90.00
_cell.angle_gamma   90.00
#
_symmetry.space_group_name_H-M   'P 1'
#
loop_
_entity.id
_entity.type
_entity.pdbx_description
1 polymer ?
#
loop_
_entity_poly.entity_id
_entity_poly.type
_entity_poly.pdbx_seq_one_letter_code
_entity_poly.pdbx_strand_id
1 'polypeptide(L)'
;MKKNFTTVMVRLFCFWLIVILGSSCQSDFDKVAPLVINDTTFNSPKARKVLVLVVDGLRGVALKEVAPPNMTNLLKKSTFSYYSVSDEGYDEATTWADLFTGVSKAKHEVTSATLGNNKLNLYPVVFQRIKEANAKVRIATFSYSNTFTDNFTSDASVDSRVTYNSDTEIQNAVLKELADDNAGVVVGMYKSVNTAGSTNAYESSNQQYKNAILQFDTYVGQAMAALQSRKNYSKENWMVIITSSRGGAAASVVNDNTIFSNPKVNTFTIFYNDKYRSKLIDKPFTGNVYDGNFVRFYSSKGVASEAGQQSDAIRAELRFDDALKSSTVNPLNFGSNGDFTIELKMRKNLNTIGTYAPSVNKNTYIYQWPCFFGRKIAKLNASGGAGWTLSLEQLTWRFVLSKGTGANGTNEIGVNADASKVKIQDGNWHALAIVIRTEGAKRFVYLYTDGVFNTKAEIPEALWPSIDTYNAPYTIGYIPDDTRDPFDGNVSDIRIWRKALSDETIKQFACDTYVSSSHPDYSYLASYWPCRDGAGGRFKNEILTENGNYDFKVLKGGTPLVKGTELANSTVWEKSTYIVCPISLPDISATVPGSDDITAQILSWLSIPIKENWNLDGRVFLNN
;
A
#
# COMPACT_ATOMS: atom_id res chain seq x y z
N MET A 1 9.64 76.09 6.69
CA MET A 1 9.03 75.19 7.69
C MET A 1 8.09 74.14 7.04
N LYS A 2 8.50 73.47 5.94
CA LYS A 2 7.71 72.42 5.26
C LYS A 2 8.55 71.25 4.68
N LYS A 3 9.88 71.23 4.89
CA LYS A 3 10.78 70.17 4.37
C LYS A 3 11.27 69.15 5.41
N ASN A 4 10.97 69.33 6.70
CA ASN A 4 11.38 68.40 7.76
C ASN A 4 10.25 67.52 8.31
N PHE A 5 8.99 67.73 7.89
CA PHE A 5 7.86 66.93 8.37
C PHE A 5 7.69 65.62 7.59
N THR A 6 7.96 65.66 6.27
CA THR A 6 7.80 64.50 5.38
C THR A 6 8.86 63.43 5.63
N THR A 7 10.09 63.83 5.95
CA THR A 7 11.20 62.89 6.22
C THR A 7 11.08 62.22 7.59
N VAL A 8 10.41 62.87 8.55
CA VAL A 8 10.13 62.30 9.88
C VAL A 8 8.94 61.33 9.82
N MET A 9 7.88 61.64 9.05
CA MET A 9 6.76 60.70 8.85
C MET A 9 7.17 59.44 8.08
N VAL A 10 8.01 59.54 7.04
CA VAL A 10 8.46 58.35 6.29
C VAL A 10 9.36 57.45 7.15
N ARG A 11 10.19 58.01 8.05
CA ARG A 11 11.00 57.22 8.99
C ARG A 11 10.16 56.58 10.11
N LEU A 12 9.13 57.25 10.62
CA LEU A 12 8.19 56.67 11.59
C LEU A 12 7.30 55.58 10.97
N PHE A 13 6.91 55.73 9.70
CA PHE A 13 6.12 54.72 8.98
C PHE A 13 6.95 53.48 8.62
N CYS A 14 8.23 53.64 8.23
CA CYS A 14 9.15 52.52 8.03
C CYS A 14 9.54 51.82 9.35
N PHE A 15 9.63 52.54 10.47
CA PHE A 15 9.89 51.93 11.79
C PHE A 15 8.68 51.12 12.28
N TRP A 16 7.45 51.57 12.01
CA TRP A 16 6.22 50.81 12.33
C TRP A 16 6.00 49.60 11.40
N LEU A 17 6.37 49.68 10.11
CA LEU A 17 6.28 48.52 9.21
C LEU A 17 7.31 47.42 9.53
N ILE A 18 8.48 47.76 10.07
CA ILE A 18 9.50 46.78 10.49
C ILE A 18 9.14 46.12 11.84
N VAL A 19 8.44 46.83 12.74
CA VAL A 19 7.92 46.25 14.00
C VAL A 19 6.73 45.31 13.77
N ILE A 20 5.94 45.53 12.71
CA ILE A 20 4.82 44.66 12.33
C ILE A 20 5.29 43.40 11.55
N LEU A 21 6.47 43.43 10.93
CA LEU A 21 7.07 42.26 10.25
C LEU A 21 8.06 41.45 11.12
N GLY A 22 8.34 41.90 12.34
CA GLY A 22 9.19 41.19 13.32
C GLY A 22 8.44 40.33 14.36
N SER A 23 7.10 40.28 14.29
CA SER A 23 6.25 39.57 15.26
C SER A 23 5.50 38.38 14.64
N SER A 24 6.06 37.81 13.57
CA SER A 24 5.47 36.71 12.80
C SER A 24 6.50 35.59 12.58
N CYS A 25 7.06 35.05 13.66
CA CYS A 25 7.71 33.72 13.67
C CYS A 25 8.13 33.39 15.10
N GLN A 26 7.17 33.01 15.93
CA GLN A 26 7.32 32.11 17.08
C GLN A 26 5.91 31.82 17.61
N SER A 27 5.07 31.23 16.75
CA SER A 27 4.00 30.40 17.27
C SER A 27 4.63 29.03 17.47
N ASP A 28 5.12 28.78 18.68
CA ASP A 28 5.18 27.42 19.19
C ASP A 28 3.84 26.76 18.85
N PHE A 29 3.90 25.63 18.18
CA PHE A 29 2.74 24.76 18.02
C PHE A 29 2.43 24.16 19.41
N ASP A 30 1.89 24.98 20.31
CA ASP A 30 1.13 24.52 21.46
C ASP A 30 -0.20 23.97 20.94
N LYS A 31 -0.12 22.78 20.35
CA LYS A 31 -1.27 21.89 20.14
C LYS A 31 -1.09 20.63 20.95
N VAL A 32 -1.01 20.79 22.26
CA VAL A 32 -1.70 19.87 23.16
C VAL A 32 -2.37 20.73 24.21
N ALA A 33 -3.64 21.09 24.00
CA ALA A 33 -4.47 21.34 25.17
C ALA A 33 -4.41 20.05 25.99
N PRO A 34 -3.88 20.03 27.23
CA PRO A 34 -4.12 18.88 28.08
C PRO A 34 -5.64 18.78 28.17
N LEU A 35 -6.20 17.66 27.70
CA LEU A 35 -7.56 17.28 28.04
C LEU A 35 -7.58 17.03 29.55
N VAL A 36 -7.57 18.12 30.32
CA VAL A 36 -8.12 18.12 31.66
C VAL A 36 -9.61 18.01 31.44
N ILE A 37 -10.11 16.77 31.37
CA ILE A 37 -11.52 16.52 31.59
C ILE A 37 -11.76 16.86 33.06
N ASN A 38 -12.08 18.12 33.34
CA ASN A 38 -12.72 18.53 34.58
C ASN A 38 -14.16 18.02 34.54
N ASP A 39 -14.33 16.71 34.68
CA ASP A 39 -15.63 16.12 34.95
C ASP A 39 -15.91 16.31 36.45
N THR A 40 -16.41 17.49 36.80
CA THR A 40 -16.84 17.80 38.16
C THR A 40 -18.18 17.14 38.52
N THR A 41 -18.59 16.07 37.81
CA THR A 41 -19.88 15.38 38.05
C THR A 41 -19.80 13.88 38.34
N PHE A 42 -18.61 13.31 38.61
CA PHE A 42 -18.52 11.93 39.14
C PHE A 42 -18.02 11.87 40.58
N ASN A 43 -18.89 11.36 41.46
CA ASN A 43 -18.51 10.73 42.73
C ASN A 43 -17.26 9.86 42.53
N SER A 44 -16.11 10.28 43.08
CA SER A 44 -14.81 9.60 43.13
C SER A 44 -14.34 8.91 41.83
N PRO A 45 -13.23 9.33 41.18
CA PRO A 45 -12.80 8.74 39.90
C PRO A 45 -12.63 7.21 40.04
N LYS A 46 -13.36 6.46 39.20
CA LYS A 46 -13.28 4.99 39.19
C LYS A 46 -11.84 4.53 38.95
N ALA A 47 -11.42 3.49 39.65
CA ALA A 47 -10.08 2.94 39.47
C ALA A 47 -9.95 2.35 38.05
N ARG A 48 -9.06 2.90 37.23
CA ARG A 48 -8.82 2.43 35.86
C ARG A 48 -7.95 1.18 35.89
N LYS A 49 -8.41 0.13 35.23
CA LYS A 49 -7.80 -1.21 35.22
C LYS A 49 -7.77 -1.78 33.81
N VAL A 50 -6.90 -2.76 33.56
CA VAL A 50 -6.70 -3.34 32.24
C VAL A 50 -6.64 -4.86 32.32
N LEU A 51 -7.39 -5.53 31.44
CA LEU A 51 -7.22 -6.95 31.12
C LEU A 51 -6.72 -7.07 29.69
N VAL A 52 -5.61 -7.78 29.46
CA VAL A 52 -5.08 -8.08 28.13
C VAL A 52 -5.09 -9.58 27.90
N LEU A 53 -5.82 -10.03 26.89
CA LEU A 53 -5.86 -11.44 26.46
C LEU A 53 -5.23 -11.53 25.07
N VAL A 54 -4.05 -12.15 25.01
CA VAL A 54 -3.30 -12.34 23.75
C VAL A 54 -3.45 -13.78 23.31
N VAL A 55 -3.91 -14.01 22.08
CA VAL A 55 -3.99 -15.36 21.49
C VAL A 55 -3.13 -15.46 20.24
N ASP A 56 -2.08 -16.24 20.31
CA ASP A 56 -1.15 -16.37 19.19
C ASP A 56 -1.81 -17.16 18.05
N GLY A 57 -1.50 -16.77 16.81
CA GLY A 57 -1.90 -17.48 15.59
C GLY A 57 -3.37 -17.33 15.19
N LEU A 58 -4.18 -16.53 15.89
CA LEU A 58 -5.57 -16.26 15.47
C LEU A 58 -5.59 -15.18 14.38
N ARG A 59 -5.89 -15.58 13.14
CA ARG A 59 -6.12 -14.66 12.03
C ARG A 59 -7.41 -13.89 12.22
N GLY A 60 -7.40 -12.58 12.01
CA GLY A 60 -8.60 -11.76 12.15
C GLY A 60 -9.68 -12.09 11.12
N VAL A 61 -9.31 -12.46 9.89
CA VAL A 61 -10.26 -12.97 8.89
C VAL A 61 -10.94 -14.26 9.37
N ALA A 62 -10.20 -15.19 9.99
CA ALA A 62 -10.78 -16.41 10.54
C ALA A 62 -11.72 -16.13 11.72
N LEU A 63 -11.37 -15.17 12.59
CA LEU A 63 -12.26 -14.72 13.67
C LEU A 63 -13.59 -14.16 13.12
N LYS A 64 -13.53 -13.35 12.05
CA LYS A 64 -14.71 -12.78 11.38
C LYS A 64 -15.63 -13.88 10.83
N GLU A 65 -15.06 -14.91 10.21
CA GLU A 65 -15.80 -16.02 9.61
C GLU A 65 -16.37 -16.98 10.64
N VAL A 66 -15.62 -17.29 11.70
CA VAL A 66 -16.09 -18.17 12.79
C VAL A 66 -17.17 -17.49 13.62
N ALA A 67 -17.10 -16.16 13.80
CA ALA A 67 -18.03 -15.34 14.58
C ALA A 67 -18.35 -15.94 15.97
N PRO A 68 -17.33 -16.18 16.82
CA PRO A 68 -17.54 -16.87 18.08
C PRO A 68 -18.36 -15.99 19.06
N PRO A 69 -19.25 -16.59 19.87
CA PRO A 69 -20.38 -15.88 20.47
C PRO A 69 -19.98 -14.84 21.54
N ASN A 70 -19.01 -15.12 22.41
CA ASN A 70 -18.65 -14.19 23.48
C ASN A 70 -17.95 -12.95 22.94
N MET A 71 -16.91 -13.13 22.12
CA MET A 71 -16.20 -12.04 21.46
C MET A 71 -17.14 -11.25 20.54
N THR A 72 -18.03 -11.91 19.78
CA THR A 72 -19.04 -11.23 18.95
C THR A 72 -19.96 -10.33 19.77
N ASN A 73 -20.35 -10.76 20.98
CA ASN A 73 -21.16 -9.94 21.85
C ASN A 73 -20.40 -8.71 22.39
N LEU A 74 -19.09 -8.83 22.64
CA LEU A 74 -18.26 -7.70 23.07
C LEU A 74 -18.20 -6.59 22.01
N LEU A 75 -18.23 -6.92 20.71
CA LEU A 75 -18.11 -5.96 19.61
C LEU A 75 -19.14 -4.82 19.64
N LYS A 76 -20.30 -5.04 20.28
CA LYS A 76 -21.35 -4.03 20.49
C LYS A 76 -20.86 -2.84 21.31
N LYS A 77 -19.80 -3.03 22.10
CA LYS A 77 -19.20 -2.04 23.00
C LYS A 77 -17.68 -2.02 22.86
N SER A 78 -17.21 -2.08 21.61
CA SER A 78 -15.77 -2.07 21.32
C SER A 78 -15.43 -1.20 20.13
N THR A 79 -14.21 -0.65 20.15
CA THR A 79 -13.47 -0.39 18.92
C THR A 79 -12.75 -1.67 18.52
N PHE A 80 -12.89 -2.13 17.28
CA PHE A 80 -12.30 -3.40 16.86
C PHE A 80 -11.91 -3.43 15.38
N SER A 81 -11.00 -4.34 15.04
CA SER A 81 -10.59 -4.63 13.67
C SER A 81 -10.35 -6.12 13.48
N TYR A 82 -10.76 -6.66 12.32
CA TYR A 82 -10.39 -7.99 11.84
C TYR A 82 -9.18 -7.97 10.90
N TYR A 83 -8.71 -6.77 10.57
CA TYR A 83 -7.63 -6.51 9.62
C TYR A 83 -6.47 -5.80 10.31
N SER A 84 -6.35 -5.94 11.63
CA SER A 84 -5.14 -5.54 12.35
C SER A 84 -3.93 -6.26 11.77
N VAL A 85 -2.76 -5.67 12.01
CA VAL A 85 -1.49 -6.10 11.42
C VAL A 85 -0.41 -6.19 12.49
N SER A 86 0.37 -7.26 12.49
CA SER A 86 1.64 -7.33 13.23
C SER A 86 2.80 -6.82 12.37
N ASP A 87 3.97 -6.60 12.96
CA ASP A 87 5.20 -6.40 12.19
C ASP A 87 5.52 -7.65 11.35
N GLU A 88 6.25 -7.45 10.27
CA GLU A 88 6.77 -8.52 9.41
C GLU A 88 7.96 -9.20 10.10
N GLY A 89 7.69 -10.19 10.93
CA GLY A 89 8.70 -11.00 11.61
C GLY A 89 8.05 -12.26 12.16
N TYR A 90 8.52 -13.44 11.74
CA TYR A 90 7.82 -14.69 12.05
C TYR A 90 8.10 -15.25 13.46
N ASP A 91 9.01 -14.62 14.19
CA ASP A 91 9.38 -15.03 15.54
C ASP A 91 8.42 -14.41 16.57
N GLU A 92 7.87 -15.25 17.44
CA GLU A 92 6.86 -14.82 18.42
C GLU A 92 7.42 -13.77 19.41
N ALA A 93 8.72 -13.83 19.75
CA ALA A 93 9.32 -12.84 20.63
C ALA A 93 9.35 -11.44 19.99
N THR A 94 9.40 -11.36 18.66
CA THR A 94 9.32 -10.08 17.93
C THR A 94 7.94 -9.46 18.13
N THR A 95 6.88 -10.24 17.89
CA THR A 95 5.51 -9.72 17.98
C THR A 95 5.09 -9.43 19.42
N TRP A 96 5.60 -10.17 20.41
CA TRP A 96 5.41 -9.83 21.82
C TRP A 96 6.14 -8.53 22.18
N ALA A 97 7.34 -8.29 21.63
CA ALA A 97 8.06 -7.05 21.84
C ALA A 97 7.27 -5.86 21.28
N ASP A 98 6.70 -5.97 20.07
CA ASP A 98 5.84 -4.92 19.50
C ASP A 98 4.70 -4.57 20.48
N LEU A 99 3.94 -5.60 20.91
CA LEU A 99 2.79 -5.47 21.79
C LEU A 99 3.10 -4.70 23.08
N PHE A 100 4.19 -5.08 23.74
CA PHE A 100 4.48 -4.62 25.10
C PHE A 100 5.49 -3.48 25.18
N THR A 101 6.26 -3.18 24.13
CA THR A 101 7.15 -1.99 24.11
C THR A 101 6.48 -0.77 23.48
N GLY A 102 5.52 -0.98 22.57
CA GLY A 102 4.84 0.08 21.84
C GLY A 102 5.66 0.71 20.72
N VAL A 103 6.72 0.02 20.29
CA VAL A 103 7.53 0.36 19.12
C VAL A 103 7.68 -0.86 18.23
N SER A 104 8.00 -0.64 16.97
CA SER A 104 8.25 -1.68 15.96
C SER A 104 9.60 -2.39 16.11
N LYS A 105 9.78 -3.50 15.39
CA LYS A 105 11.05 -4.26 15.29
C LYS A 105 12.23 -3.38 14.89
N ALA A 106 11.99 -2.36 14.07
CA ALA A 106 13.03 -1.41 13.65
C ALA A 106 13.64 -0.62 14.82
N LYS A 107 12.91 -0.49 15.95
CA LYS A 107 13.36 0.19 17.15
C LYS A 107 13.81 -0.77 18.25
N HIS A 108 12.98 -1.75 18.61
CA HIS A 108 13.30 -2.64 19.73
C HIS A 108 14.32 -3.74 19.36
N GLU A 109 14.55 -4.03 18.08
CA GLU A 109 15.57 -4.98 17.57
C GLU A 109 15.49 -6.40 18.17
N VAL A 110 14.30 -6.81 18.64
CA VAL A 110 14.03 -8.21 18.99
C VAL A 110 13.64 -8.90 17.70
N THR A 111 14.51 -9.75 17.18
CA THR A 111 14.29 -10.46 15.91
C THR A 111 14.27 -11.98 16.07
N SER A 112 14.48 -12.48 17.29
CA SER A 112 14.50 -13.90 17.62
C SER A 112 14.20 -14.14 19.10
N ALA A 113 13.78 -15.36 19.43
CA ALA A 113 13.58 -15.82 20.81
C ALA A 113 14.85 -15.84 21.69
N THR A 114 16.04 -15.59 21.13
CA THR A 114 17.30 -15.48 21.89
C THR A 114 17.65 -14.05 22.30
N LEU A 115 16.97 -13.04 21.75
CA LEU A 115 17.08 -11.62 22.12
C LEU A 115 18.50 -11.03 22.07
N GLY A 116 19.44 -11.59 21.31
CA GLY A 116 20.88 -11.26 21.43
C GLY A 116 21.29 -9.80 21.27
N ASN A 117 20.60 -9.02 20.42
CA ASN A 117 20.89 -7.60 20.14
C ASN A 117 19.68 -6.68 20.41
N ASN A 118 18.80 -7.07 21.32
CA ASN A 118 17.60 -6.28 21.61
C ASN A 118 17.94 -4.92 22.23
N LYS A 119 17.00 -3.96 22.10
CA LYS A 119 17.05 -2.61 22.68
C LYS A 119 15.97 -2.41 23.75
N LEU A 120 15.59 -3.45 24.49
CA LEU A 120 14.56 -3.35 25.53
C LEU A 120 14.97 -2.44 26.71
N ASN A 121 16.26 -2.12 26.86
CA ASN A 121 16.73 -1.10 27.80
C ASN A 121 16.38 0.33 27.35
N LEU A 122 16.33 0.59 26.03
CA LEU A 122 15.91 1.89 25.46
C LEU A 122 14.40 1.95 25.28
N TYR A 123 13.78 0.81 24.99
CA TYR A 123 12.35 0.65 24.80
C TYR A 123 11.81 -0.37 25.81
N PRO A 124 11.70 0.01 27.09
CA PRO A 124 11.21 -0.90 28.11
C PRO A 124 9.74 -1.23 27.88
N VAL A 125 9.37 -2.45 28.28
CA VAL A 125 7.98 -2.91 28.25
C VAL A 125 7.07 -2.00 29.11
N VAL A 126 5.80 -1.97 28.76
CA VAL A 126 4.78 -1.08 29.35
C VAL A 126 4.66 -1.25 30.86
N PHE A 127 4.95 -2.44 31.41
CA PHE A 127 4.88 -2.72 32.84
C PHE A 127 5.81 -1.83 33.67
N GLN A 128 7.03 -1.58 33.18
CA GLN A 128 7.98 -0.68 33.83
C GLN A 128 7.43 0.74 33.88
N ARG A 129 6.91 1.23 32.75
CA ARG A 129 6.31 2.57 32.62
C ARG A 129 5.10 2.76 33.53
N ILE A 130 4.29 1.70 33.70
CA ILE A 130 3.15 1.71 34.62
C ILE A 130 3.62 1.84 36.06
N LYS A 131 4.63 1.08 36.47
CA LYS A 131 5.15 1.12 37.84
C LYS A 131 5.92 2.40 38.16
N GLU A 132 6.63 2.97 37.19
CA GLU A 132 7.24 4.29 37.32
C GLU A 132 6.19 5.38 37.56
N ALA A 133 5.07 5.33 36.84
CA ALA A 133 3.99 6.29 37.00
C ALA A 133 3.17 6.06 38.29
N ASN A 134 2.95 4.80 38.67
CA ASN A 134 2.22 4.43 39.86
C ASN A 134 2.64 3.05 40.39
N ALA A 135 3.58 3.04 41.33
CA ALA A 135 4.12 1.82 41.94
C ALA A 135 3.07 0.92 42.63
N LYS A 136 1.88 1.46 42.95
CA LYS A 136 0.79 0.72 43.61
C LYS A 136 -0.05 -0.13 42.66
N VAL A 137 0.07 0.07 41.33
CA VAL A 137 -0.68 -0.75 40.37
C VAL A 137 -0.15 -2.18 40.45
N ARG A 138 -1.00 -3.14 40.81
CA ARG A 138 -0.66 -4.56 40.77
C ARG A 138 -0.69 -5.07 39.34
N ILE A 139 0.40 -5.67 38.89
CA ILE A 139 0.57 -6.22 37.54
C ILE A 139 0.80 -7.73 37.66
N ALA A 140 0.01 -8.50 36.92
CA ALA A 140 0.13 -9.95 36.85
C ALA A 140 0.14 -10.44 35.40
N THR A 141 1.05 -11.35 35.07
CA THR A 141 1.23 -11.88 33.72
C THR A 141 1.31 -13.40 33.73
N PHE A 142 0.48 -14.07 32.94
CA PHE A 142 0.42 -15.52 32.82
C PHE A 142 0.66 -15.92 31.37
N SER A 143 1.70 -16.70 31.11
CA SER A 143 2.14 -17.04 29.76
C SER A 143 2.42 -18.53 29.61
N TYR A 144 2.50 -19.01 28.38
CA TYR A 144 2.94 -20.36 28.04
C TYR A 144 4.44 -20.46 27.74
N SER A 145 5.14 -19.31 27.68
CA SER A 145 6.51 -19.20 27.17
C SER A 145 7.47 -18.72 28.24
N ASN A 146 8.50 -19.52 28.55
CA ASN A 146 9.60 -19.08 29.41
C ASN A 146 10.36 -17.90 28.79
N THR A 147 10.54 -17.88 27.47
CA THR A 147 11.15 -16.72 26.78
C THR A 147 10.39 -15.44 27.09
N PHE A 148 9.05 -15.48 27.08
CA PHE A 148 8.26 -14.31 27.45
C PHE A 148 8.49 -13.91 28.92
N THR A 149 8.29 -14.87 29.84
CA THR A 149 8.38 -14.63 31.29
C THR A 149 9.76 -14.14 31.73
N ASP A 150 10.83 -14.72 31.17
CA ASP A 150 12.20 -14.47 31.60
C ASP A 150 12.80 -13.20 30.98
N ASN A 151 12.24 -12.70 29.87
CA ASN A 151 12.82 -11.55 29.15
C ASN A 151 11.93 -10.31 29.10
N PHE A 152 10.61 -10.47 29.12
CA PHE A 152 9.67 -9.35 29.00
C PHE A 152 8.97 -9.00 30.31
N THR A 153 8.99 -9.90 31.29
CA THR A 153 8.34 -9.67 32.59
C THR A 153 9.29 -9.91 33.76
N SER A 154 10.59 -10.05 33.50
CA SER A 154 11.60 -10.43 34.50
C SER A 154 11.96 -9.34 35.51
N ASP A 155 11.64 -8.08 35.20
CA ASP A 155 11.81 -6.94 36.09
C ASP A 155 10.83 -6.96 37.28
N ALA A 156 11.19 -6.24 38.36
CA ALA A 156 10.37 -6.08 39.57
C ALA A 156 9.06 -5.32 39.34
N SER A 157 8.85 -4.77 38.14
CA SER A 157 7.60 -4.13 37.77
C SER A 157 6.40 -5.08 37.67
N VAL A 158 6.61 -6.40 37.58
CA VAL A 158 5.54 -7.39 37.54
C VAL A 158 5.45 -8.13 38.88
N ASP A 159 4.35 -7.93 39.62
CA ASP A 159 4.16 -8.46 40.97
C ASP A 159 3.91 -9.98 40.99
N SER A 160 3.33 -10.53 39.93
CA SER A 160 3.05 -11.96 39.78
C SER A 160 3.27 -12.41 38.34
N ARG A 161 4.21 -13.32 38.12
CA ARG A 161 4.48 -13.89 36.80
C ARG A 161 4.67 -15.39 36.88
N VAL A 162 4.01 -16.14 35.99
CA VAL A 162 4.11 -17.60 35.96
C VAL A 162 4.02 -18.10 34.53
N THR A 163 4.88 -19.05 34.19
CA THR A 163 4.75 -19.85 32.96
C THR A 163 3.94 -21.12 33.24
N TYR A 164 2.96 -21.42 32.38
CA TYR A 164 2.14 -22.63 32.44
C TYR A 164 2.26 -23.47 31.17
N ASN A 165 1.84 -24.73 31.23
CA ASN A 165 1.98 -25.65 30.10
C ASN A 165 0.73 -25.68 29.20
N SER A 166 -0.42 -25.23 29.71
CA SER A 166 -1.70 -25.24 28.99
C SER A 166 -2.50 -23.95 29.14
N ASP A 167 -3.32 -23.65 28.12
CA ASP A 167 -4.23 -22.50 28.12
C ASP A 167 -5.28 -22.57 29.24
N THR A 168 -5.69 -23.78 29.67
CA THR A 168 -6.60 -23.97 30.81
C THR A 168 -5.96 -23.50 32.12
N GLU A 169 -4.68 -23.81 32.34
CA GLU A 169 -3.96 -23.35 33.54
C GLU A 169 -3.78 -21.83 33.54
N ILE A 170 -3.45 -21.25 32.37
CA ILE A 170 -3.37 -19.80 32.18
C ILE A 170 -4.72 -19.16 32.49
N GLN A 171 -5.81 -19.71 31.97
CA GLN A 171 -7.15 -19.23 32.25
C GLN A 171 -7.48 -19.29 33.74
N ASN A 172 -7.18 -20.39 34.42
CA ASN A 172 -7.42 -20.51 35.86
C ASN A 172 -6.64 -19.46 36.65
N ALA A 173 -5.40 -19.16 36.25
CA ALA A 173 -4.58 -18.12 36.86
C ALA A 173 -5.15 -16.72 36.63
N VAL A 174 -5.60 -16.43 35.40
CA VAL A 174 -6.31 -15.18 35.06
C VAL A 174 -7.55 -15.02 35.92
N LEU A 175 -8.41 -16.04 36.03
CA LEU A 175 -9.63 -15.99 36.84
C LEU A 175 -9.32 -15.79 38.34
N LYS A 176 -8.26 -16.43 38.84
CA LYS A 176 -7.80 -16.25 40.22
C LYS A 176 -7.33 -14.82 40.49
N GLU A 177 -6.52 -14.25 39.59
CA GLU A 177 -6.06 -12.87 39.73
C GLU A 177 -7.20 -11.86 39.58
N LEU A 178 -8.14 -12.11 38.66
CA LEU A 178 -9.35 -11.30 38.51
C LEU A 178 -10.28 -11.38 39.73
N ALA A 179 -10.09 -12.31 40.67
CA ALA A 179 -10.80 -12.32 41.95
C ALA A 179 -10.09 -11.48 43.03
N ASP A 180 -8.81 -11.10 42.83
CA ASP A 180 -8.08 -10.23 43.76
C ASP A 180 -8.53 -8.77 43.60
N ASP A 181 -9.05 -8.17 44.68
CA ASP A 181 -9.49 -6.77 44.69
C ASP A 181 -8.36 -5.79 44.27
N ASN A 182 -7.10 -6.16 44.50
CA ASN A 182 -5.93 -5.35 44.17
C ASN A 182 -5.49 -5.44 42.70
N ALA A 183 -6.00 -6.39 41.91
CA ALA A 183 -5.61 -6.55 40.51
C ALA A 183 -5.77 -5.23 39.74
N GLY A 184 -4.71 -4.77 39.07
CA GLY A 184 -4.70 -3.52 38.29
C GLY A 184 -4.55 -3.78 36.80
N VAL A 185 -3.52 -4.56 36.44
CA VAL A 185 -3.24 -5.01 35.07
C VAL A 185 -3.08 -6.52 35.08
N VAL A 186 -3.88 -7.22 34.29
CA VAL A 186 -3.83 -8.68 34.16
C VAL A 186 -3.58 -9.03 32.70
N VAL A 187 -2.59 -9.88 32.44
CA VAL A 187 -2.23 -10.36 31.10
C VAL A 187 -2.30 -11.88 31.05
N GLY A 188 -3.03 -12.42 30.08
CA GLY A 188 -3.03 -13.85 29.74
C GLY A 188 -2.61 -14.07 28.29
N MET A 189 -1.63 -14.95 28.06
CA MET A 189 -1.16 -15.30 26.71
C MET A 189 -1.48 -16.77 26.39
N TYR A 190 -2.14 -17.02 25.26
CA TYR A 190 -2.71 -18.33 24.91
C TYR A 190 -2.11 -18.84 23.59
N LYS A 191 -1.83 -20.14 23.48
CA LYS A 191 -1.14 -20.75 22.32
C LYS A 191 -1.94 -21.79 21.55
N SER A 192 -3.08 -22.27 22.07
CA SER A 192 -3.75 -23.45 21.48
C SER A 192 -4.26 -23.18 20.07
N VAL A 193 -4.65 -21.94 19.76
CA VAL A 193 -5.05 -21.54 18.41
C VAL A 193 -3.86 -21.61 17.45
N ASN A 194 -2.69 -21.06 17.84
CA ASN A 194 -1.46 -21.19 17.07
C ASN A 194 -1.08 -22.66 16.85
N THR A 195 -1.12 -23.46 17.91
CA THR A 195 -0.79 -24.89 17.88
C THR A 195 -1.69 -25.66 16.91
N ALA A 196 -3.01 -25.40 16.95
CA ALA A 196 -3.97 -26.03 16.04
C ALA A 196 -3.73 -25.60 14.59
N GLY A 197 -3.44 -24.31 14.36
CA GLY A 197 -3.17 -23.76 13.03
C GLY A 197 -1.87 -24.28 12.43
N SER A 198 -0.79 -24.35 13.22
CA SER A 198 0.52 -24.83 12.77
C SER A 198 0.54 -26.33 12.47
N THR A 199 -0.24 -27.11 13.24
CA THR A 199 -0.36 -28.57 13.04
C THR A 199 -1.27 -28.90 11.86
N ASN A 200 -2.27 -28.06 11.59
CA ASN A 200 -3.27 -28.30 10.56
C ASN A 200 -3.27 -27.16 9.54
N ALA A 201 -4.16 -26.18 9.68
CA ALA A 201 -4.20 -24.99 8.85
C ALA A 201 -4.82 -23.82 9.63
N TYR A 202 -4.33 -22.60 9.37
CA TYR A 202 -4.86 -21.36 9.95
C TYR A 202 -6.12 -20.86 9.22
N GLU A 203 -7.02 -21.76 8.82
CA GLU A 203 -8.23 -21.45 8.05
C GLU A 203 -9.48 -21.79 8.87
N SER A 204 -10.52 -20.96 8.80
CA SER A 204 -11.79 -21.17 9.54
C SER A 204 -12.52 -22.47 9.14
N SER A 205 -12.24 -22.99 7.94
CA SER A 205 -12.75 -24.26 7.44
C SER A 205 -12.09 -25.47 8.09
N ASN A 206 -10.92 -25.31 8.73
CA ASN A 206 -10.28 -26.38 9.48
C ASN A 206 -10.95 -26.54 10.86
N GLN A 207 -11.49 -27.73 11.12
CA GLN A 207 -12.29 -27.97 12.33
C GLN A 207 -11.47 -27.87 13.63
N GLN A 208 -10.21 -28.32 13.64
CA GLN A 208 -9.33 -28.26 14.81
C GLN A 208 -8.99 -26.81 15.17
N TYR A 209 -8.65 -26.00 14.16
CA TYR A 209 -8.40 -24.57 14.33
C TYR A 209 -9.66 -23.83 14.79
N LYS A 210 -10.80 -24.07 14.15
CA LYS A 210 -12.11 -23.52 14.55
C LYS A 210 -12.47 -23.88 15.99
N ASN A 211 -12.26 -25.14 16.41
CA ASN A 211 -12.52 -25.57 17.79
C ASN A 211 -11.61 -24.86 18.79
N ALA A 212 -10.33 -24.67 18.46
CA ALA A 212 -9.41 -23.92 19.31
C ALA A 212 -9.84 -22.45 19.48
N ILE A 213 -10.37 -21.82 18.41
CA ILE A 213 -10.94 -20.46 18.47
C ILE A 213 -12.14 -20.42 19.41
N LEU A 214 -13.07 -21.36 19.29
CA LEU A 214 -14.25 -21.45 20.15
C LEU A 214 -13.88 -21.74 21.62
N GLN A 215 -12.82 -22.49 21.85
CA GLN A 215 -12.30 -22.72 23.20
C GLN A 215 -11.70 -21.44 23.80
N PHE A 216 -10.93 -20.68 23.02
CA PHE A 216 -10.43 -19.37 23.46
C PHE A 216 -11.59 -18.37 23.72
N ASP A 217 -12.62 -18.37 22.88
CA ASP A 217 -13.84 -17.57 23.12
C ASP A 217 -14.54 -17.93 24.44
N THR A 218 -14.54 -19.20 24.82
CA THR A 218 -15.07 -19.64 26.11
C THR A 218 -14.25 -19.06 27.28
N TYR A 219 -12.92 -19.01 27.15
CA TYR A 219 -12.05 -18.37 28.14
C TYR A 219 -12.30 -16.85 28.23
N VAL A 220 -12.53 -16.17 27.11
CA VAL A 220 -12.95 -14.77 27.08
C VAL A 220 -14.25 -14.59 27.86
N GLY A 221 -15.29 -15.41 27.59
CA GLY A 221 -16.55 -15.36 28.31
C GLY A 221 -16.41 -15.55 29.82
N GLN A 222 -15.60 -16.51 30.25
CA GLN A 222 -15.29 -16.75 31.66
C GLN A 222 -14.57 -15.56 32.31
N ALA A 223 -13.58 -14.96 31.64
CA ALA A 223 -12.86 -13.80 32.16
C ALA A 223 -13.78 -12.57 32.31
N MET A 224 -14.68 -12.36 31.34
CA MET A 224 -15.70 -11.30 31.41
C MET A 224 -16.69 -11.53 32.56
N ALA A 225 -17.13 -12.77 32.78
CA ALA A 225 -18.00 -13.11 33.90
C ALA A 225 -17.31 -12.89 35.26
N ALA A 226 -16.02 -13.27 35.38
CA ALA A 226 -15.22 -13.03 36.58
C ALA A 226 -15.01 -11.53 36.85
N LEU A 227 -14.74 -10.74 35.81
CA LEU A 227 -14.66 -9.27 35.94
C LEU A 227 -15.96 -8.69 36.48
N GLN A 228 -17.09 -9.07 35.91
CA GLN A 228 -18.41 -8.54 36.29
C GLN A 228 -18.87 -8.99 37.69
N SER A 229 -18.34 -10.10 38.22
CA SER A 229 -18.66 -10.60 39.55
C SER A 229 -17.80 -10.00 40.67
N ARG A 230 -16.80 -9.17 40.33
CA ARG A 230 -15.94 -8.50 41.32
C ARG A 230 -16.76 -7.62 42.26
N LYS A 231 -16.48 -7.72 43.55
CA LYS A 231 -17.15 -6.93 44.61
C LYS A 231 -17.11 -5.42 44.34
N ASN A 232 -16.00 -4.93 43.81
CA ASN A 232 -15.79 -3.50 43.53
C ASN A 232 -16.01 -3.11 42.07
N TYR A 233 -16.58 -3.98 41.21
CA TYR A 233 -16.73 -3.73 39.77
C TYR A 233 -17.39 -2.38 39.45
N SER A 234 -18.41 -1.98 40.22
CA SER A 234 -19.11 -0.70 40.02
C SER A 234 -18.22 0.54 40.24
N LYS A 235 -17.14 0.41 41.01
CA LYS A 235 -16.13 1.45 41.29
C LYS A 235 -14.88 1.32 40.42
N GLU A 236 -14.84 0.32 39.54
CA GLU A 236 -13.74 0.06 38.62
C GLU A 236 -14.11 0.47 37.19
N ASN A 237 -13.12 0.79 36.38
CA ASN A 237 -13.28 1.08 34.96
C ASN A 237 -12.27 0.26 34.16
N TRP A 238 -12.73 -0.87 33.63
CA TRP A 238 -11.89 -1.84 32.95
C TRP A 238 -11.83 -1.58 31.44
N MET A 239 -10.62 -1.54 30.89
CA MET A 239 -10.38 -1.79 29.47
C MET A 239 -10.06 -3.26 29.30
N VAL A 240 -10.77 -3.94 28.41
CA VAL A 240 -10.45 -5.31 28.01
C VAL A 240 -9.91 -5.28 26.59
N ILE A 241 -8.65 -5.67 26.44
CA ILE A 241 -7.95 -5.76 25.16
C ILE A 241 -7.85 -7.24 24.79
N ILE A 242 -8.41 -7.62 23.65
CA ILE A 242 -8.29 -8.98 23.12
C ILE A 242 -7.64 -8.87 21.74
N THR A 243 -6.50 -9.52 21.56
CA THR A 243 -5.72 -9.39 20.32
C THR A 243 -5.00 -10.68 20.00
N SER A 244 -4.63 -10.87 18.73
CA SER A 244 -3.56 -11.81 18.38
C SER A 244 -2.24 -11.08 18.21
N SER A 245 -1.14 -11.73 18.59
CA SER A 245 0.21 -11.21 18.36
C SER A 245 0.66 -11.43 16.91
N ARG A 246 0.14 -12.47 16.27
CA ARG A 246 0.47 -12.90 14.91
C ARG A 246 -0.69 -13.64 14.26
N GLY A 247 -0.69 -13.66 12.94
CA GLY A 247 -1.50 -14.55 12.13
C GLY A 247 -0.80 -15.90 11.88
N GLY A 248 -1.16 -16.52 10.76
CA GLY A 248 -0.58 -17.78 10.31
C GLY A 248 -0.68 -17.96 8.81
N ALA A 249 0.05 -18.93 8.25
CA ALA A 249 0.06 -19.15 6.81
C ALA A 249 -1.31 -19.61 6.31
N ALA A 250 -1.73 -19.07 5.16
CA ALA A 250 -2.98 -19.38 4.48
C ALA A 250 -2.67 -19.90 3.07
N ALA A 251 -3.41 -20.89 2.61
CA ALA A 251 -3.11 -21.54 1.33
C ALA A 251 -3.54 -20.69 0.12
N SER A 252 -4.62 -19.92 0.28
CA SER A 252 -5.20 -19.09 -0.77
C SER A 252 -5.52 -17.70 -0.22
N VAL A 253 -4.70 -16.71 -0.56
CA VAL A 253 -4.98 -15.30 -0.30
C VAL A 253 -4.93 -14.55 -1.61
N VAL A 254 -5.90 -13.66 -1.83
CA VAL A 254 -5.85 -12.72 -2.95
C VAL A 254 -4.68 -11.78 -2.67
N ASN A 255 -3.60 -11.94 -3.43
CA ASN A 255 -2.45 -11.06 -3.34
C ASN A 255 -2.79 -9.72 -4.00
N ASP A 256 -2.94 -8.67 -3.20
CA ASP A 256 -3.10 -7.28 -3.65
C ASP A 256 -1.79 -6.47 -3.56
N ASN A 257 -0.67 -7.16 -3.30
CA ASN A 257 0.66 -6.62 -3.03
C ASN A 257 0.70 -5.59 -1.89
N THR A 258 -0.30 -5.59 -1.01
CA THR A 258 -0.29 -4.85 0.24
C THR A 258 -0.04 -5.77 1.42
N ILE A 259 0.31 -5.20 2.58
CA ILE A 259 0.47 -5.93 3.83
C ILE A 259 -0.77 -6.78 4.20
N PHE A 260 -1.97 -6.35 3.79
CA PHE A 260 -3.22 -7.04 4.08
C PHE A 260 -3.39 -8.35 3.31
N SER A 261 -2.56 -8.60 2.29
CA SER A 261 -2.52 -9.88 1.59
C SER A 261 -1.53 -10.87 2.22
N ASN A 262 -0.75 -10.46 3.21
CA ASN A 262 0.13 -11.35 3.97
C ASN A 262 -0.64 -11.97 5.15
N PRO A 263 -1.06 -13.25 5.06
CA PRO A 263 -1.90 -13.86 6.10
C PRO A 263 -1.16 -14.06 7.43
N LYS A 264 0.18 -14.08 7.40
CA LYS A 264 1.00 -14.31 8.60
C LYS A 264 1.01 -13.11 9.53
N VAL A 265 0.76 -11.91 9.01
CA VAL A 265 0.66 -10.68 9.80
C VAL A 265 -0.78 -10.24 10.07
N ASN A 266 -1.78 -10.88 9.44
CA ASN A 266 -3.19 -10.57 9.73
C ASN A 266 -3.56 -10.99 11.16
N THR A 267 -3.70 -10.02 12.03
CA THR A 267 -4.17 -10.16 13.41
C THR A 267 -5.59 -9.61 13.54
N PHE A 268 -6.12 -9.63 14.77
CA PHE A 268 -7.32 -8.88 15.14
C PHE A 268 -7.07 -8.12 16.43
N THR A 269 -7.86 -7.10 16.69
CA THR A 269 -7.82 -6.35 17.94
C THR A 269 -9.23 -5.94 18.35
N ILE A 270 -9.56 -6.11 19.63
CA ILE A 270 -10.80 -5.65 20.27
C ILE A 270 -10.41 -4.82 21.49
N PHE A 271 -10.77 -3.54 21.48
CA PHE A 271 -10.71 -2.66 22.64
C PHE A 271 -12.13 -2.50 23.21
N TYR A 272 -12.44 -3.26 24.25
CA TYR A 272 -13.75 -3.28 24.89
C TYR A 272 -13.79 -2.40 26.15
N ASN A 273 -14.88 -1.66 26.30
CA ASN A 273 -15.29 -1.06 27.56
C ASN A 273 -16.83 -0.98 27.61
N ASP A 274 -17.43 -1.11 28.79
CA ASP A 274 -18.89 -1.16 28.93
C ASP A 274 -19.64 0.12 28.52
N LYS A 275 -18.91 1.24 28.34
CA LYS A 275 -19.41 2.54 27.88
C LYS A 275 -19.17 2.81 26.40
N TYR A 276 -18.36 2.00 25.72
CA TYR A 276 -18.07 2.21 24.31
C TYR A 276 -19.27 1.87 23.44
N ARG A 277 -19.27 2.47 22.24
CA ARG A 277 -20.14 2.09 21.12
C ARG A 277 -19.37 1.20 20.17
N SER A 278 -20.10 0.40 19.38
CA SER A 278 -19.48 -0.40 18.33
C SER A 278 -18.82 0.49 17.29
N LYS A 279 -17.53 0.28 17.05
CA LYS A 279 -16.73 0.97 16.02
C LYS A 279 -15.81 -0.03 15.33
N LEU A 280 -16.16 -0.40 14.11
CA LEU A 280 -15.29 -1.21 13.24
C LEU A 280 -14.26 -0.30 12.57
N ILE A 281 -12.99 -0.68 12.66
CA ILE A 281 -11.91 -0.18 11.83
C ILE A 281 -11.66 -1.27 10.78
N ASP A 282 -12.14 -1.04 9.57
CA ASP A 282 -12.08 -2.03 8.49
C ASP A 282 -10.79 -1.90 7.67
N LYS A 283 -10.52 -2.88 6.81
CA LYS A 283 -9.46 -2.79 5.80
C LYS A 283 -9.72 -1.54 4.93
N PRO A 284 -8.72 -0.64 4.74
CA PRO A 284 -8.88 0.50 3.86
C PRO A 284 -9.12 0.04 2.42
N PHE A 285 -9.77 0.87 1.62
CA PHE A 285 -9.82 0.66 0.19
C PHE A 285 -8.39 0.65 -0.38
N THR A 286 -7.96 -0.46 -0.96
CA THR A 286 -6.58 -0.60 -1.48
C THR A 286 -6.49 -0.29 -2.98
N GLY A 287 -7.61 -0.37 -3.69
CA GLY A 287 -7.72 -0.17 -5.14
C GLY A 287 -8.84 -1.04 -5.72
N ASN A 288 -9.14 -0.87 -7.00
CA ASN A 288 -10.11 -1.72 -7.70
C ASN A 288 -9.43 -3.00 -8.17
N VAL A 289 -10.03 -4.16 -7.94
CA VAL A 289 -9.55 -5.42 -8.52
C VAL A 289 -9.66 -5.34 -10.04
N TYR A 290 -8.54 -5.47 -10.74
CA TYR A 290 -8.51 -5.50 -12.20
C TYR A 290 -8.35 -6.93 -12.70
N ASP A 291 -9.49 -7.63 -12.75
CA ASP A 291 -9.56 -9.04 -13.12
C ASP A 291 -9.47 -9.25 -14.64
N GLY A 292 -8.64 -10.19 -15.06
CA GLY A 292 -8.52 -10.54 -16.46
C GLY A 292 -7.41 -11.55 -16.75
N ASN A 293 -7.34 -12.00 -17.99
CA ASN A 293 -6.19 -12.73 -18.51
C ASN A 293 -5.42 -11.75 -19.39
N PHE A 294 -4.13 -11.55 -19.12
CA PHE A 294 -3.34 -10.52 -19.78
C PHE A 294 -2.11 -11.14 -20.44
N VAL A 295 -1.69 -10.60 -21.58
CA VAL A 295 -0.45 -11.04 -22.21
C VAL A 295 0.74 -10.54 -21.40
N ARG A 296 1.66 -11.43 -21.07
CA ARG A 296 2.98 -11.08 -20.56
C ARG A 296 3.90 -10.73 -21.72
N PHE A 297 4.28 -9.47 -21.79
CA PHE A 297 5.28 -8.98 -22.70
C PHE A 297 6.65 -9.10 -22.07
N TYR A 298 7.59 -9.66 -22.81
CA TYR A 298 8.99 -9.75 -22.40
C TYR A 298 9.92 -9.79 -23.61
N SER A 299 11.21 -9.51 -23.41
CA SER A 299 12.27 -9.78 -24.40
C SER A 299 13.27 -10.83 -23.92
N SER A 300 13.99 -11.47 -24.85
CA SER A 300 14.88 -12.60 -24.55
C SER A 300 15.97 -12.22 -23.54
N LYS A 301 16.20 -13.10 -22.55
CA LYS A 301 17.14 -12.88 -21.45
C LYS A 301 18.60 -13.06 -21.90
N GLY A 302 19.50 -12.22 -21.40
CA GLY A 302 20.95 -12.48 -21.44
C GLY A 302 21.61 -12.39 -22.82
N VAL A 303 20.95 -11.78 -23.81
CA VAL A 303 21.51 -11.67 -25.17
C VAL A 303 22.03 -10.26 -25.44
N ALA A 304 23.30 -10.17 -25.85
CA ALA A 304 24.01 -8.92 -26.10
C ALA A 304 23.69 -8.26 -27.45
N SER A 305 22.88 -8.89 -28.30
CA SER A 305 22.52 -8.40 -29.64
C SER A 305 21.02 -8.13 -29.77
N GLU A 306 20.65 -7.11 -30.53
CA GLU A 306 19.24 -6.75 -30.80
C GLU A 306 18.45 -7.89 -31.43
N ALA A 307 19.07 -8.59 -32.40
CA ALA A 307 18.47 -9.74 -33.07
C ALA A 307 18.18 -10.89 -32.08
N GLY A 308 19.06 -11.09 -31.10
CA GLY A 308 18.88 -12.10 -30.08
C GLY A 308 17.92 -11.68 -28.95
N GLN A 309 17.77 -10.39 -28.67
CA GLN A 309 16.71 -9.88 -27.78
C GLN A 309 15.33 -10.02 -28.40
N GLN A 310 15.23 -9.90 -29.73
CA GLN A 310 13.99 -10.00 -30.48
C GLN A 310 13.53 -11.45 -30.70
N SER A 311 14.44 -12.44 -30.72
CA SER A 311 14.15 -13.80 -31.18
C SER A 311 13.04 -14.53 -30.42
N ASP A 312 12.89 -14.26 -29.12
CA ASP A 312 11.82 -14.83 -28.28
C ASP A 312 10.95 -13.76 -27.62
N ALA A 313 11.10 -12.50 -28.02
CA ALA A 313 10.31 -11.42 -27.45
C ALA A 313 8.82 -11.62 -27.77
N ILE A 314 7.98 -11.39 -26.76
CA ILE A 314 6.54 -11.22 -26.92
C ILE A 314 6.26 -9.73 -26.97
N ARG A 315 5.72 -9.28 -28.09
CA ARG A 315 5.26 -7.89 -28.30
C ARG A 315 3.95 -7.89 -29.07
N ALA A 316 3.24 -6.77 -29.09
CA ALA A 316 2.09 -6.61 -29.97
C ALA A 316 2.26 -5.38 -30.85
N GLU A 317 1.86 -5.47 -32.11
CA GLU A 317 1.98 -4.39 -33.08
C GLU A 317 0.64 -4.10 -33.76
N LEU A 318 0.34 -2.82 -33.88
CA LEU A 318 -0.68 -2.30 -34.77
C LEU A 318 0.03 -1.65 -35.97
N ARG A 319 -0.10 -2.29 -37.12
CA ARG A 319 0.36 -1.78 -38.43
C ARG A 319 -0.85 -1.49 -39.30
N PHE A 320 -0.87 -0.30 -39.87
CA PHE A 320 -1.81 0.07 -40.92
C PHE A 320 -1.36 -0.61 -42.22
N ASP A 321 -2.30 -1.21 -42.95
CA ASP A 321 -2.06 -1.63 -44.34
C ASP A 321 -1.88 -0.40 -45.25
N ASP A 322 -1.41 -0.60 -46.48
CA ASP A 322 -1.10 0.52 -47.38
C ASP A 322 -2.31 1.40 -47.71
N ALA A 323 -3.54 0.86 -47.63
CA ALA A 323 -4.78 1.62 -47.82
C ALA A 323 -5.12 2.51 -46.60
N LEU A 324 -4.81 2.03 -45.39
CA LEU A 324 -5.03 2.73 -44.10
C LEU A 324 -3.88 3.67 -43.70
N LYS A 325 -2.76 3.68 -44.44
CA LYS A 325 -1.64 4.62 -44.24
C LYS A 325 -1.95 6.06 -44.68
N SER A 326 -3.08 6.31 -45.36
CA SER A 326 -3.50 7.68 -45.67
C SER A 326 -3.84 8.45 -44.39
N SER A 327 -3.32 9.67 -44.28
CA SER A 327 -3.56 10.57 -43.13
C SER A 327 -5.03 10.92 -42.93
N THR A 328 -5.84 10.90 -43.99
CA THR A 328 -7.28 11.20 -43.95
C THR A 328 -8.15 10.04 -43.45
N VAL A 329 -7.61 8.80 -43.44
CA VAL A 329 -8.38 7.58 -43.16
C VAL A 329 -7.99 6.98 -41.81
N ASN A 330 -6.78 7.26 -41.31
CA ASN A 330 -6.27 6.73 -40.06
C ASN A 330 -6.84 7.47 -38.83
N PRO A 331 -7.68 6.84 -37.97
CA PRO A 331 -8.25 7.46 -36.77
C PRO A 331 -7.21 7.72 -35.67
N LEU A 332 -5.96 7.29 -35.84
CA LEU A 332 -4.84 7.51 -34.92
C LEU A 332 -3.75 8.42 -35.52
N ASN A 333 -4.08 9.13 -36.61
CA ASN A 333 -3.27 10.22 -37.13
C ASN A 333 -3.71 11.56 -36.52
N PHE A 334 -2.80 12.19 -35.77
CA PHE A 334 -2.98 13.48 -35.11
C PHE A 334 -2.26 14.62 -35.86
N GLY A 335 -1.43 14.28 -36.84
CA GLY A 335 -0.56 15.24 -37.53
C GLY A 335 0.40 15.95 -36.55
N SER A 336 0.98 17.06 -37.01
CA SER A 336 1.96 17.81 -36.22
C SER A 336 1.34 18.75 -35.18
N ASN A 337 0.02 18.97 -35.21
CA ASN A 337 -0.67 19.98 -34.40
C ASN A 337 -1.90 19.44 -33.64
N GLY A 338 -2.34 18.19 -33.86
CA GLY A 338 -3.53 17.66 -33.22
C GLY A 338 -3.29 17.32 -31.75
N ASP A 339 -4.21 17.75 -30.89
CA ASP A 339 -4.22 17.44 -29.47
C ASP A 339 -4.87 16.08 -29.21
N PHE A 340 -4.29 15.31 -28.29
CA PHE A 340 -4.75 13.96 -28.00
C PHE A 340 -4.34 13.49 -26.61
N THR A 341 -5.01 12.45 -26.16
CA THR A 341 -4.68 11.73 -24.93
C THR A 341 -4.48 10.26 -25.25
N ILE A 342 -3.45 9.66 -24.66
CA ILE A 342 -3.29 8.20 -24.61
C ILE A 342 -3.34 7.80 -23.15
N GLU A 343 -4.20 6.85 -22.82
CA GLU A 343 -4.23 6.19 -21.53
C GLU A 343 -3.94 4.70 -21.70
N LEU A 344 -3.29 4.09 -20.72
CA LEU A 344 -3.13 2.65 -20.62
C LEU A 344 -2.96 2.23 -19.17
N LYS A 345 -3.14 0.94 -18.90
CA LYS A 345 -2.77 0.31 -17.63
C LYS A 345 -1.50 -0.51 -17.84
N MET A 346 -0.57 -0.41 -16.90
CA MET A 346 0.68 -1.16 -16.96
C MET A 346 0.96 -1.86 -15.62
N ARG A 347 1.47 -3.09 -15.68
CA ARG A 347 1.95 -3.85 -14.52
C ARG A 347 3.34 -4.42 -14.78
N LYS A 348 4.20 -4.42 -13.76
CA LYS A 348 5.57 -4.96 -13.83
C LYS A 348 5.66 -6.30 -13.12
N ASN A 349 6.47 -7.20 -13.67
CA ASN A 349 6.98 -8.35 -12.93
C ASN A 349 8.29 -7.97 -12.22
N LEU A 350 8.78 -8.83 -11.30
CA LEU A 350 10.07 -8.61 -10.66
C LEU A 350 11.19 -8.59 -11.70
N ASN A 351 12.08 -7.59 -11.61
CA ASN A 351 13.26 -7.48 -12.43
C ASN A 351 14.28 -8.55 -12.02
N THR A 352 14.27 -9.70 -12.71
CA THR A 352 15.16 -10.83 -12.38
C THR A 352 16.59 -10.66 -12.91
N ILE A 353 16.86 -9.62 -13.71
CA ILE A 353 18.13 -9.43 -14.43
C ILE A 353 18.94 -8.29 -13.80
N GLY A 354 18.33 -7.13 -13.55
CA GLY A 354 18.93 -5.99 -12.85
C GLY A 354 20.14 -5.37 -13.54
N THR A 355 20.24 -5.38 -14.87
CA THR A 355 21.50 -5.18 -15.62
C THR A 355 22.20 -3.84 -15.36
N TYR A 356 21.45 -2.75 -15.15
CA TYR A 356 22.03 -1.42 -14.94
C TYR A 356 22.61 -1.20 -13.52
N ALA A 357 22.04 -1.88 -12.52
CA ALA A 357 22.51 -1.84 -11.12
C ALA A 357 22.11 -3.15 -10.39
N PRO A 358 22.81 -4.28 -10.63
CA PRO A 358 22.33 -5.60 -10.25
C PRO A 358 22.15 -5.80 -8.76
N SER A 359 22.96 -5.12 -7.94
CA SER A 359 22.87 -5.17 -6.48
C SER A 359 21.66 -4.40 -5.92
N VAL A 360 21.09 -3.47 -6.68
CA VAL A 360 20.00 -2.59 -6.25
C VAL A 360 18.67 -2.99 -6.89
N ASN A 361 18.68 -3.38 -8.17
CA ASN A 361 17.46 -3.54 -8.95
C ASN A 361 17.01 -5.01 -9.06
N LYS A 362 17.89 -5.99 -8.83
CA LYS A 362 17.55 -7.41 -8.99
C LYS A 362 16.55 -7.86 -7.93
N ASN A 363 15.54 -8.62 -8.35
CA ASN A 363 14.42 -9.07 -7.53
C ASN A 363 13.62 -7.92 -6.89
N THR A 364 13.60 -6.76 -7.56
CA THR A 364 12.74 -5.62 -7.21
C THR A 364 11.82 -5.28 -8.37
N TYR A 365 10.87 -4.36 -8.20
CA TYR A 365 10.08 -3.81 -9.30
C TYR A 365 10.74 -2.58 -9.96
N ILE A 366 12.04 -2.37 -9.75
CA ILE A 366 12.78 -1.22 -10.30
C ILE A 366 13.37 -1.62 -11.66
N TYR A 367 13.11 -0.78 -12.67
CA TYR A 367 13.59 -0.96 -14.05
C TYR A 367 14.19 0.34 -14.56
N GLN A 368 15.17 0.25 -15.46
CA GLN A 368 15.78 1.43 -16.05
C GLN A 368 15.78 1.39 -17.57
N TRP A 369 14.94 2.26 -18.14
CA TRP A 369 14.77 2.52 -19.58
C TRP A 369 14.15 1.43 -20.49
N PRO A 370 13.55 0.31 -20.02
CA PRO A 370 12.78 -0.53 -20.95
C PRO A 370 11.59 0.25 -21.48
N CYS A 371 11.47 0.29 -22.81
CA CYS A 371 10.26 0.76 -23.47
C CYS A 371 9.18 -0.33 -23.40
N PHE A 372 7.94 0.07 -23.14
CA PHE A 372 6.80 -0.86 -23.03
C PHE A 372 5.62 -0.47 -23.91
N PHE A 373 5.56 0.78 -24.38
CA PHE A 373 4.57 1.24 -25.34
C PHE A 373 5.15 2.36 -26.19
N GLY A 374 4.79 2.49 -27.46
CA GLY A 374 5.32 3.55 -28.29
C GLY A 374 4.90 3.48 -29.74
N ARG A 375 5.27 4.52 -30.48
CA ARG A 375 5.05 4.63 -31.92
C ARG A 375 6.36 4.98 -32.60
N LYS A 376 7.12 3.95 -32.98
CA LYS A 376 8.51 4.07 -33.47
C LYS A 376 8.96 2.83 -34.23
N ILE A 377 9.93 2.98 -35.15
CA ILE A 377 10.43 1.89 -36.01
C ILE A 377 11.82 1.38 -35.58
N ALA A 378 12.73 2.30 -35.25
CA ALA A 378 14.13 2.01 -34.94
C ALA A 378 14.59 2.80 -33.71
N LYS A 379 15.81 2.51 -33.21
CA LYS A 379 16.39 3.15 -32.02
C LYS A 379 16.49 4.67 -32.11
N LEU A 380 16.47 5.35 -30.95
CA LEU A 380 16.67 6.80 -30.79
C LEU A 380 17.84 7.34 -31.63
N ASN A 381 18.96 6.62 -31.63
CA ASN A 381 20.19 7.03 -32.32
C ASN A 381 20.38 6.37 -33.70
N ALA A 382 19.32 5.86 -34.31
CA ALA A 382 19.35 5.25 -35.64
C ALA A 382 18.60 6.09 -36.69
N SER A 383 18.92 5.86 -37.97
CA SER A 383 18.10 6.33 -39.08
C SER A 383 16.69 5.74 -38.97
N GLY A 384 15.66 6.56 -39.10
CA GLY A 384 14.27 6.16 -38.85
C GLY A 384 13.88 6.09 -37.36
N GLY A 385 14.72 6.62 -36.46
CA GLY A 385 14.47 6.73 -35.02
C GLY A 385 13.51 7.84 -34.59
N ALA A 386 12.81 8.47 -35.54
CA ALA A 386 11.77 9.45 -35.23
C ALA A 386 10.53 8.76 -34.64
N GLY A 387 9.95 9.35 -33.59
CA GLY A 387 8.80 8.81 -32.89
C GLY A 387 8.90 8.98 -31.38
N TRP A 388 7.99 8.31 -30.65
CA TRP A 388 7.93 8.38 -29.20
C TRP A 388 7.75 7.02 -28.53
N THR A 389 8.19 6.94 -27.29
CA THR A 389 8.09 5.75 -26.43
C THR A 389 7.73 6.15 -25.00
N LEU A 390 7.05 5.24 -24.31
CA LEU A 390 6.90 5.21 -22.87
C LEU A 390 7.87 4.17 -22.32
N SER A 391 8.64 4.56 -21.33
CA SER A 391 9.70 3.72 -20.75
C SER A 391 9.65 3.75 -19.23
N LEU A 392 10.17 2.72 -18.58
CA LEU A 392 10.32 2.72 -17.12
C LEU A 392 11.56 3.54 -16.71
N GLU A 393 11.48 4.22 -15.57
CA GLU A 393 12.55 5.06 -15.02
C GLU A 393 12.59 4.90 -13.50
N GLN A 394 13.42 3.97 -13.04
CA GLN A 394 13.60 3.61 -11.63
C GLN A 394 12.26 3.31 -10.93
N LEU A 395 11.81 4.22 -10.06
CA LEU A 395 10.57 4.12 -9.29
C LEU A 395 9.32 4.54 -10.08
N THR A 396 9.51 5.04 -11.30
CA THR A 396 8.52 5.75 -12.11
C THR A 396 8.60 5.32 -13.58
N TRP A 397 8.13 6.18 -14.47
CA TRP A 397 8.11 6.02 -15.91
C TRP A 397 8.37 7.36 -16.59
N ARG A 398 8.58 7.34 -17.90
CA ARG A 398 8.88 8.54 -18.69
C ARG A 398 8.29 8.47 -20.09
N PHE A 399 8.07 9.64 -20.66
CA PHE A 399 7.79 9.83 -22.08
C PHE A 399 9.07 10.29 -22.78
N VAL A 400 9.38 9.70 -23.92
CA VAL A 400 10.50 10.10 -24.77
C VAL A 400 10.00 10.37 -26.18
N LEU A 401 10.36 11.50 -26.76
CA LEU A 401 10.08 11.87 -28.15
C LEU A 401 11.38 12.27 -28.82
N SER A 402 11.64 11.76 -30.03
CA SER A 402 12.88 12.01 -30.76
C SER A 402 12.66 12.16 -32.25
N LYS A 403 13.56 12.87 -32.91
CA LYS A 403 13.64 12.98 -34.38
C LYS A 403 14.64 12.01 -35.03
N GLY A 404 15.33 11.17 -34.26
CA GLY A 404 16.38 10.26 -34.75
C GLY A 404 17.76 10.92 -34.93
N THR A 405 18.67 10.32 -35.71
CA THR A 405 20.03 10.85 -35.94
C THR A 405 20.04 12.22 -36.64
N GLY A 406 20.61 13.22 -35.97
CA GLY A 406 21.01 14.54 -36.52
C GLY A 406 22.21 15.13 -35.74
N ALA A 407 23.00 16.02 -36.36
CA ALA A 407 24.24 16.56 -35.78
C ALA A 407 23.99 17.39 -34.50
N ASN A 408 24.75 17.09 -33.43
CA ASN A 408 24.90 17.78 -32.13
C ASN A 408 23.84 18.85 -31.74
N GLY A 409 22.92 18.49 -30.83
CA GLY A 409 21.96 19.38 -30.16
C GLY A 409 20.54 18.80 -30.09
N THR A 410 19.91 18.81 -28.91
CA THR A 410 18.65 18.11 -28.50
C THR A 410 17.80 17.51 -29.63
N ASN A 411 18.12 16.27 -30.02
CA ASN A 411 17.32 15.48 -30.96
C ASN A 411 16.13 14.81 -30.29
N GLU A 412 15.97 14.98 -28.99
CA GLU A 412 14.96 14.34 -28.17
C GLU A 412 14.52 15.22 -27.00
N ILE A 413 13.38 14.86 -26.44
CA ILE A 413 12.94 15.27 -25.11
C ILE A 413 12.58 14.01 -24.31
N GLY A 414 13.13 13.92 -23.10
CA GLY A 414 12.76 12.93 -22.10
C GLY A 414 12.05 13.61 -20.93
N VAL A 415 10.83 13.19 -20.63
CA VAL A 415 10.01 13.75 -19.54
C VAL A 415 9.76 12.65 -18.53
N ASN A 416 10.36 12.78 -17.35
CA ASN A 416 10.23 11.80 -16.27
C ASN A 416 9.03 12.16 -15.38
N ALA A 417 8.30 11.13 -14.94
CA ALA A 417 7.39 11.27 -13.82
C ALA A 417 8.17 11.50 -12.51
N ASP A 418 7.59 12.27 -11.60
CA ASP A 418 8.11 12.61 -10.29
C ASP A 418 7.78 11.51 -9.25
N ALA A 419 8.84 10.91 -8.71
CA ALA A 419 8.76 9.85 -7.71
C ALA A 419 8.27 10.33 -6.35
N SER A 420 8.23 11.63 -6.07
CA SER A 420 7.63 12.17 -4.85
C SER A 420 6.10 12.22 -4.90
N LYS A 421 5.50 12.04 -6.09
CA LYS A 421 4.05 12.05 -6.28
C LYS A 421 3.46 10.66 -6.26
N VAL A 422 3.83 9.82 -7.23
CA VAL A 422 3.35 8.44 -7.33
C VAL A 422 4.51 7.56 -7.79
N LYS A 423 4.79 6.51 -7.02
CA LYS A 423 5.74 5.46 -7.37
C LYS A 423 4.98 4.26 -7.91
N ILE A 424 5.57 3.55 -8.86
CA ILE A 424 4.98 2.36 -9.48
C ILE A 424 5.76 1.09 -9.16
N GLN A 425 6.36 0.98 -7.97
CA GLN A 425 7.37 -0.04 -7.60
C GLN A 425 6.81 -1.26 -6.84
N ASP A 426 5.55 -1.61 -7.03
CA ASP A 426 4.82 -2.56 -6.17
C ASP A 426 4.27 -3.81 -6.88
N GLY A 427 4.38 -3.88 -8.21
CA GLY A 427 3.86 -5.01 -9.00
C GLY A 427 2.34 -5.01 -9.20
N ASN A 428 1.65 -3.95 -8.80
CA ASN A 428 0.24 -3.71 -9.10
C ASN A 428 0.06 -3.05 -10.48
N TRP A 429 -1.19 -2.88 -10.89
CA TRP A 429 -1.53 -2.13 -12.10
C TRP A 429 -1.54 -0.64 -11.81
N HIS A 430 -0.91 0.14 -12.67
CA HIS A 430 -0.97 1.60 -12.63
C HIS A 430 -1.59 2.14 -13.91
N ALA A 431 -2.45 3.15 -13.77
CA ALA A 431 -3.02 3.87 -14.89
C ALA A 431 -2.07 5.00 -15.30
N LEU A 432 -1.59 4.96 -16.53
CA LEU A 432 -0.69 5.97 -17.09
C LEU A 432 -1.43 6.74 -18.16
N ALA A 433 -1.33 8.06 -18.14
CA ALA A 433 -1.83 8.91 -19.21
C ALA A 433 -0.78 9.90 -19.69
N ILE A 434 -0.70 10.06 -21.02
CA ILE A 434 -0.05 11.19 -21.65
C ILE A 434 -1.10 12.08 -22.32
N VAL A 435 -0.99 13.39 -22.13
CA VAL A 435 -1.83 14.38 -22.82
C VAL A 435 -0.92 15.31 -23.59
N ILE A 436 -1.07 15.33 -24.91
CA ILE A 436 -0.45 16.33 -25.78
C ILE A 436 -1.48 17.42 -26.02
N ARG A 437 -1.14 18.63 -25.53
CA ARG A 437 -2.05 19.78 -25.54
C ARG A 437 -1.35 21.02 -26.07
N THR A 438 -2.07 21.81 -26.86
CA THR A 438 -1.60 23.09 -27.36
C THR A 438 -2.09 24.22 -26.44
N GLU A 439 -1.17 25.05 -25.95
CA GLU A 439 -1.44 26.19 -25.07
C GLU A 439 -0.82 27.44 -25.69
N GLY A 440 -1.68 28.30 -26.27
CA GLY A 440 -1.22 29.41 -27.08
C GLY A 440 -0.44 28.93 -28.30
N ALA A 441 0.80 29.40 -28.47
CA ALA A 441 1.70 28.99 -29.56
C ALA A 441 2.63 27.81 -29.21
N LYS A 442 2.46 27.22 -28.02
CA LYS A 442 3.35 26.16 -27.50
C LYS A 442 2.60 24.84 -27.36
N ARG A 443 3.33 23.74 -27.41
CA ARG A 443 2.80 22.39 -27.16
C ARG A 443 3.43 21.78 -25.93
N PHE A 444 2.64 21.07 -25.16
CA PHE A 444 3.07 20.46 -23.91
C PHE A 444 2.69 18.98 -23.89
N VAL A 445 3.54 18.18 -23.25
CA VAL A 445 3.19 16.85 -22.80
C VAL A 445 2.94 16.90 -21.30
N TYR A 446 1.79 16.40 -20.88
CA TYR A 446 1.41 16.19 -19.49
C TYR A 446 1.43 14.70 -19.20
N LEU A 447 2.01 14.31 -18.06
CA LEU A 447 2.03 12.95 -17.54
C LEU A 447 1.10 12.86 -16.33
N TYR A 448 0.30 11.81 -16.28
CA TYR A 448 -0.53 11.48 -15.12
C TYR A 448 -0.28 10.02 -14.73
N THR A 449 -0.20 9.79 -13.43
CA THR A 449 -0.06 8.44 -12.85
C THR A 449 -1.22 8.25 -11.89
N ASP A 450 -2.00 7.19 -12.07
CA ASP A 450 -3.17 6.83 -11.25
C ASP A 450 -4.19 7.96 -11.10
N GLY A 451 -4.43 8.69 -12.20
CA GLY A 451 -5.33 9.84 -12.23
C GLY A 451 -4.75 11.13 -11.61
N VAL A 452 -3.54 11.08 -11.04
CA VAL A 452 -2.88 12.24 -10.43
C VAL A 452 -1.97 12.93 -11.43
N PHE A 453 -2.11 14.25 -11.57
CA PHE A 453 -1.18 15.06 -12.36
C PHE A 453 0.25 14.91 -11.83
N ASN A 454 1.14 14.44 -12.70
CA ASN A 454 2.49 14.07 -12.32
C ASN A 454 3.51 15.13 -12.76
N THR A 455 3.76 15.28 -14.06
CA THR A 455 4.75 16.24 -14.60
C THR A 455 4.23 16.85 -15.90
N LYS A 456 4.70 18.04 -16.28
CA LYS A 456 4.55 18.57 -17.64
C LYS A 456 5.85 19.11 -18.20
N ALA A 457 6.00 19.08 -19.51
CA ALA A 457 7.12 19.72 -20.20
C ALA A 457 6.67 20.31 -21.55
N GLU A 458 7.30 21.42 -21.93
CA GLU A 458 7.15 21.99 -23.27
C GLU A 458 7.84 21.09 -24.29
N ILE A 459 7.16 20.79 -25.39
CA ILE A 459 7.70 20.03 -26.51
C ILE A 459 8.34 21.03 -27.48
N PRO A 460 9.66 20.96 -27.72
CA PRO A 460 10.33 21.80 -28.71
C PRO A 460 9.65 21.72 -30.08
N GLU A 461 9.46 22.86 -30.73
CA GLU A 461 8.80 22.97 -32.04
C GLU A 461 9.42 22.05 -33.09
N ALA A 462 10.74 21.93 -33.07
CA ALA A 462 11.50 21.05 -33.97
C ALA A 462 11.15 19.54 -33.83
N LEU A 463 10.47 19.13 -32.74
CA LEU A 463 10.04 17.75 -32.50
C LEU A 463 8.55 17.51 -32.81
N TRP A 464 7.75 18.54 -33.08
CA TRP A 464 6.31 18.37 -33.36
C TRP A 464 6.01 17.42 -34.53
N PRO A 465 6.78 17.43 -35.65
CA PRO A 465 6.57 16.47 -36.73
C PRO A 465 6.82 15.01 -36.31
N SER A 466 7.62 14.76 -35.26
CA SER A 466 7.94 13.41 -34.79
C SER A 466 6.84 12.78 -33.92
N ILE A 467 5.84 13.56 -33.49
CA ILE A 467 4.68 13.07 -32.73
C ILE A 467 3.89 12.05 -33.56
N ASP A 468 3.77 12.30 -34.87
CA ASP A 468 3.06 11.45 -35.81
C ASP A 468 3.98 11.03 -36.97
N THR A 469 4.67 9.91 -36.77
CA THR A 469 5.57 9.36 -37.80
C THR A 469 4.78 8.49 -38.77
N TYR A 470 4.74 8.91 -40.04
CA TYR A 470 3.87 8.39 -41.12
C TYR A 470 3.87 6.86 -41.30
N ASN A 471 4.96 6.16 -40.96
CA ASN A 471 5.10 4.70 -41.13
C ASN A 471 5.36 3.92 -39.83
N ALA A 472 5.31 4.57 -38.67
CA ALA A 472 5.65 3.92 -37.41
C ALA A 472 4.46 3.12 -36.82
N PRO A 473 4.64 1.83 -36.48
CA PRO A 473 3.61 1.04 -35.82
C PRO A 473 3.42 1.49 -34.38
N TYR A 474 2.22 1.34 -33.83
CA TYR A 474 2.07 1.28 -32.39
C TYR A 474 2.58 -0.08 -31.92
N THR A 475 3.43 -0.09 -30.90
CA THR A 475 4.03 -1.31 -30.36
C THR A 475 3.83 -1.36 -28.85
N ILE A 476 3.46 -2.54 -28.35
CA ILE A 476 3.36 -2.89 -26.93
C ILE A 476 4.44 -3.92 -26.62
N GLY A 477 5.17 -3.76 -25.51
CA GLY A 477 6.28 -4.63 -25.14
C GLY A 477 7.59 -4.20 -25.79
N TYR A 478 8.39 -5.15 -26.27
CA TYR A 478 9.73 -4.88 -26.80
C TYR A 478 9.73 -3.92 -28.00
N ILE A 479 10.29 -2.72 -27.77
CA ILE A 479 10.60 -1.72 -28.79
C ILE A 479 12.13 -1.59 -28.85
N PRO A 480 12.77 -1.65 -30.04
CA PRO A 480 14.21 -1.48 -30.15
C PRO A 480 14.55 0.00 -29.93
N ASP A 481 14.70 0.43 -28.67
CA ASP A 481 15.02 1.82 -28.33
C ASP A 481 16.16 1.97 -27.30
N ASP A 482 16.29 1.05 -26.34
CA ASP A 482 17.51 0.85 -25.53
C ASP A 482 17.51 -0.59 -24.94
N THR A 483 18.66 -1.26 -24.96
CA THR A 483 18.79 -2.72 -24.81
C THR A 483 19.28 -3.16 -23.43
N ARG A 484 19.22 -2.28 -22.41
CA ARG A 484 19.90 -2.49 -21.12
C ARG A 484 19.08 -3.29 -20.10
N ASP A 485 17.81 -2.94 -19.88
CA ASP A 485 16.87 -3.76 -19.12
C ASP A 485 15.73 -4.20 -20.05
N PRO A 486 15.43 -5.50 -20.18
CA PRO A 486 14.25 -5.94 -20.93
C PRO A 486 12.98 -5.64 -20.14
N PHE A 487 11.93 -5.15 -20.81
CA PHE A 487 10.61 -5.07 -20.18
C PHE A 487 10.15 -6.49 -19.81
N ASP A 488 9.57 -6.67 -18.63
CA ASP A 488 8.85 -7.88 -18.25
C ASP A 488 7.60 -7.46 -17.46
N GLY A 489 6.44 -7.59 -18.10
CA GLY A 489 5.19 -7.10 -17.51
C GLY A 489 4.00 -7.22 -18.44
N ASN A 490 2.94 -6.49 -18.10
CA ASN A 490 1.68 -6.47 -18.82
C ASN A 490 1.32 -5.01 -19.16
N VAL A 491 0.66 -4.83 -20.30
CA VAL A 491 0.07 -3.56 -20.72
C VAL A 491 -1.34 -3.87 -21.19
N SER A 492 -2.31 -3.07 -20.77
CA SER A 492 -3.73 -3.31 -20.99
C SER A 492 -4.52 -2.00 -21.08
N ASP A 493 -5.81 -2.08 -21.41
CA ASP A 493 -6.74 -0.95 -21.35
C ASP A 493 -6.27 0.29 -22.11
N ILE A 494 -5.77 0.09 -23.33
CA ILE A 494 -5.21 1.16 -24.14
C ILE A 494 -6.36 1.98 -24.72
N ARG A 495 -6.41 3.27 -24.38
CA ARG A 495 -7.43 4.23 -24.83
C ARG A 495 -6.71 5.34 -25.57
N ILE A 496 -7.18 5.68 -26.76
CA ILE A 496 -6.64 6.79 -27.53
C ILE A 496 -7.78 7.76 -27.86
N TRP A 497 -7.63 9.00 -27.42
CA TRP A 497 -8.63 10.06 -27.51
C TRP A 497 -8.17 11.15 -28.47
N ARG A 498 -9.02 11.56 -29.41
CA ARG A 498 -8.81 12.73 -30.30
C ARG A 498 -9.12 14.06 -29.60
N LYS A 499 -8.74 14.15 -28.34
CA LYS A 499 -8.93 15.31 -27.47
C LYS A 499 -7.87 15.28 -26.39
N ALA A 500 -7.33 16.45 -26.04
CA ALA A 500 -6.63 16.60 -24.77
C ALA A 500 -7.65 16.56 -23.63
N LEU A 501 -7.75 15.42 -22.95
CA LEU A 501 -8.63 15.28 -21.78
C LEU A 501 -8.24 16.25 -20.66
N SER A 502 -9.24 16.65 -19.88
CA SER A 502 -9.06 17.52 -18.72
C SER A 502 -8.44 16.77 -17.54
N ASP A 503 -7.83 17.51 -16.62
CA ASP A 503 -7.26 16.94 -15.39
C ASP A 503 -8.36 16.27 -14.55
N GLU A 504 -9.55 16.86 -14.51
CA GLU A 504 -10.73 16.33 -13.82
C GLU A 504 -11.21 15.01 -14.44
N THR A 505 -11.28 14.93 -15.77
CA THR A 505 -11.65 13.70 -16.49
C THR A 505 -10.66 12.58 -16.15
N ILE A 506 -9.35 12.85 -16.27
CA ILE A 506 -8.31 11.83 -16.02
C ILE A 506 -8.36 11.36 -14.56
N LYS A 507 -8.48 12.30 -13.62
CA LYS A 507 -8.60 11.97 -12.19
C LYS A 507 -9.80 11.08 -11.89
N GLN A 508 -10.91 11.29 -12.58
CA GLN A 508 -12.15 10.55 -12.35
C GLN A 508 -12.12 9.15 -12.97
N PHE A 509 -11.57 8.98 -14.17
CA PHE A 509 -11.77 7.77 -14.98
C PHE A 509 -10.51 6.90 -15.21
N ALA A 510 -9.32 7.35 -14.80
CA ALA A 510 -8.07 6.61 -15.02
C ALA A 510 -8.08 5.19 -14.41
N CYS A 511 -8.71 5.07 -13.23
CA CYS A 511 -8.73 3.84 -12.44
C CYS A 511 -9.93 2.92 -12.74
N ASP A 512 -10.77 3.28 -13.70
CA ASP A 512 -11.86 2.42 -14.17
C ASP A 512 -11.31 1.23 -14.96
N THR A 513 -11.92 0.07 -14.81
CA THR A 513 -11.45 -1.18 -15.45
C THR A 513 -11.94 -1.35 -16.90
N TYR A 514 -12.78 -0.43 -17.38
CA TYR A 514 -13.26 -0.35 -18.75
C TYR A 514 -13.71 1.09 -19.07
N VAL A 515 -13.97 1.38 -20.35
CA VAL A 515 -14.57 2.65 -20.76
C VAL A 515 -16.08 2.47 -20.98
N SER A 516 -16.89 3.16 -20.19
CA SER A 516 -18.34 3.21 -20.40
C SER A 516 -18.70 4.15 -21.55
N SER A 517 -19.73 3.83 -22.33
CA SER A 517 -20.32 4.74 -23.33
C SER A 517 -20.93 6.01 -22.71
N SER A 518 -21.12 6.03 -21.38
CA SER A 518 -21.53 7.21 -20.62
C SER A 518 -20.37 8.17 -20.27
N HIS A 519 -19.13 7.86 -20.67
CA HIS A 519 -17.99 8.73 -20.42
C HIS A 519 -18.23 10.11 -21.08
N PRO A 520 -17.98 11.24 -20.41
CA PRO A 520 -18.34 12.57 -20.92
C PRO A 520 -17.64 12.89 -22.26
N ASP A 521 -16.44 12.36 -22.45
CA ASP A 521 -15.66 12.52 -23.69
C ASP A 521 -15.71 11.28 -24.61
N TYR A 522 -16.67 10.36 -24.44
CA TYR A 522 -16.73 9.11 -25.21
C TYR A 522 -16.74 9.33 -26.73
N SER A 523 -17.37 10.41 -27.21
CA SER A 523 -17.40 10.77 -28.64
C SER A 523 -16.02 11.10 -29.23
N TYR A 524 -15.02 11.38 -28.39
CA TYR A 524 -13.63 11.62 -28.80
C TYR A 524 -12.76 10.37 -28.71
N LEU A 525 -13.30 9.23 -28.24
CA LEU A 525 -12.56 7.97 -28.14
C LEU A 525 -12.34 7.39 -29.55
N ALA A 526 -11.10 7.48 -30.04
CA ALA A 526 -10.75 7.05 -31.38
C ALA A 526 -10.47 5.55 -31.47
N SER A 527 -9.93 4.96 -30.40
CA SER A 527 -9.74 3.51 -30.29
C SER A 527 -9.62 3.08 -28.84
N TYR A 528 -10.04 1.84 -28.58
CA TYR A 528 -10.03 1.23 -27.26
C TYR A 528 -9.71 -0.26 -27.36
N TRP A 529 -8.60 -0.68 -26.77
CA TRP A 529 -8.20 -2.09 -26.66
C TRP A 529 -8.17 -2.51 -25.19
N PRO A 530 -9.16 -3.30 -24.74
CA PRO A 530 -9.16 -3.83 -23.38
C PRO A 530 -7.99 -4.75 -23.08
N CYS A 531 -7.42 -5.43 -24.09
CA CYS A 531 -6.28 -6.35 -24.00
C CYS A 531 -6.41 -7.49 -22.96
N ARG A 532 -7.64 -7.90 -22.67
CA ARG A 532 -7.97 -8.93 -21.67
C ARG A 532 -8.73 -10.13 -22.26
N ASP A 533 -8.59 -10.36 -23.56
CA ASP A 533 -9.35 -11.34 -24.34
C ASP A 533 -9.15 -12.80 -23.87
N GLY A 534 -8.01 -13.07 -23.23
CA GLY A 534 -7.69 -14.34 -22.58
C GLY A 534 -7.31 -15.50 -23.50
N ALA A 535 -7.30 -15.30 -24.81
CA ALA A 535 -6.77 -16.23 -25.79
C ALA A 535 -6.57 -15.57 -27.16
N GLY A 536 -5.72 -16.17 -28.00
CA GLY A 536 -5.49 -15.76 -29.38
C GLY A 536 -4.39 -14.72 -29.54
N GLY A 537 -3.96 -14.54 -30.79
CA GLY A 537 -2.88 -13.61 -31.17
C GLY A 537 -3.32 -12.18 -31.50
N ARG A 538 -4.46 -11.69 -31.00
CA ARG A 538 -4.93 -10.32 -31.29
C ARG A 538 -5.62 -9.66 -30.09
N PHE A 539 -5.41 -8.35 -29.94
CA PHE A 539 -6.27 -7.50 -29.12
C PHE A 539 -7.23 -6.74 -30.02
N LYS A 540 -8.52 -6.94 -29.78
CA LYS A 540 -9.57 -6.32 -30.60
C LYS A 540 -9.80 -4.88 -30.20
N ASN A 541 -9.98 -4.02 -31.20
CA ASN A 541 -10.48 -2.68 -30.96
C ASN A 541 -12.00 -2.74 -30.71
N GLU A 542 -12.49 -2.18 -29.62
CA GLU A 542 -13.92 -2.08 -29.33
C GLU A 542 -14.60 -0.89 -30.02
N ILE A 543 -13.80 0.05 -30.56
CA ILE A 543 -14.31 1.13 -31.40
C ILE A 543 -14.25 0.68 -32.86
N LEU A 544 -15.42 0.32 -33.39
CA LEU A 544 -15.58 -0.01 -34.80
C LEU A 544 -15.45 1.26 -35.64
N THR A 545 -14.70 1.17 -36.75
CA THR A 545 -14.66 2.24 -37.76
C THR A 545 -15.17 1.70 -39.09
N GLU A 546 -15.69 2.60 -39.93
CA GLU A 546 -16.19 2.28 -41.27
C GLU A 546 -15.13 1.62 -42.17
N ASN A 547 -13.84 1.80 -41.86
CA ASN A 547 -12.70 1.39 -42.70
C ASN A 547 -11.96 0.14 -42.20
N GLY A 548 -12.51 -0.61 -41.23
CA GLY A 548 -11.99 -1.92 -40.81
C GLY A 548 -11.47 -2.00 -39.38
N ASN A 549 -10.92 -3.18 -39.03
CA ASN A 549 -10.50 -3.54 -37.68
C ASN A 549 -9.02 -3.20 -37.42
N TYR A 550 -8.76 -2.26 -36.51
CA TYR A 550 -7.43 -1.89 -36.02
C TYR A 550 -6.98 -2.78 -34.86
N ASP A 551 -6.89 -4.09 -35.08
CA ASP A 551 -6.47 -5.01 -34.02
C ASP A 551 -4.94 -4.99 -33.86
N PHE A 552 -4.47 -4.93 -32.61
CA PHE A 552 -3.07 -5.26 -32.33
C PHE A 552 -2.85 -6.76 -32.59
N LYS A 553 -1.76 -7.10 -33.28
CA LYS A 553 -1.32 -8.48 -33.48
C LYS A 553 -0.24 -8.82 -32.48
N VAL A 554 -0.43 -9.86 -31.69
CA VAL A 554 0.59 -10.39 -30.78
C VAL A 554 1.60 -11.21 -31.58
N LEU A 555 2.87 -10.94 -31.36
CA LEU A 555 4.01 -11.50 -32.05
C LEU A 555 4.92 -12.22 -31.06
N LYS A 556 5.44 -13.38 -31.43
CA LYS A 556 6.58 -14.04 -30.78
C LYS A 556 7.74 -14.10 -31.76
N GLY A 557 8.89 -13.55 -31.40
CA GLY A 557 10.05 -13.56 -32.32
C GLY A 557 9.79 -12.78 -33.62
N GLY A 558 8.86 -11.82 -33.60
CA GLY A 558 8.38 -11.12 -34.80
C GLY A 558 7.34 -11.86 -35.64
N THR A 559 6.95 -13.09 -35.27
CA THR A 559 5.95 -13.88 -35.99
C THR A 559 4.58 -13.79 -35.30
N PRO A 560 3.47 -13.51 -36.03
CA PRO A 560 2.13 -13.48 -35.45
C PRO A 560 1.74 -14.80 -34.79
N LEU A 561 1.16 -14.71 -33.60
CA LEU A 561 0.56 -15.85 -32.93
C LEU A 561 -0.74 -16.25 -33.65
N VAL A 562 -0.93 -17.56 -33.88
CA VAL A 562 -2.10 -18.13 -34.57
C VAL A 562 -3.04 -18.83 -33.58
N LYS A 563 -4.29 -18.35 -33.53
CA LYS A 563 -5.38 -18.91 -32.71
C LYS A 563 -5.49 -20.42 -32.89
N GLY A 564 -5.43 -21.18 -31.79
CA GLY A 564 -5.56 -22.65 -31.77
C GLY A 564 -4.25 -23.43 -31.82
N THR A 565 -3.13 -22.81 -32.18
CA THR A 565 -1.78 -23.41 -32.06
C THR A 565 -1.06 -23.00 -30.77
N GLU A 566 -1.59 -21.98 -30.08
CA GLU A 566 -1.02 -21.33 -28.90
C GLU A 566 -1.31 -22.04 -27.57
N LEU A 567 -2.19 -23.06 -27.56
CA LEU A 567 -2.81 -23.60 -26.34
C LEU A 567 -2.22 -24.90 -25.83
N ALA A 568 -1.27 -25.52 -26.55
CA ALA A 568 -0.68 -26.74 -26.05
C ALA A 568 0.42 -26.51 -24.99
N ASN A 569 0.99 -25.29 -24.86
CA ASN A 569 2.07 -24.99 -23.90
C ASN A 569 2.45 -23.49 -23.69
N SER A 570 1.64 -22.48 -24.09
CA SER A 570 2.12 -21.08 -23.99
C SER A 570 1.77 -20.39 -22.66
N THR A 571 2.80 -20.05 -21.91
CA THR A 571 2.82 -19.21 -20.69
C THR A 571 2.59 -17.71 -20.99
N VAL A 572 1.92 -17.38 -22.09
CA VAL A 572 1.84 -16.00 -22.61
C VAL A 572 0.68 -15.23 -22.00
N TRP A 573 -0.47 -15.88 -21.81
CA TRP A 573 -1.62 -15.30 -21.11
C TRP A 573 -1.55 -15.66 -19.63
N GLU A 574 -1.50 -14.66 -18.77
CA GLU A 574 -1.43 -14.82 -17.32
C GLU A 574 -2.72 -14.29 -16.69
N LYS A 575 -3.36 -15.10 -15.83
CA LYS A 575 -4.46 -14.62 -15.01
C LYS A 575 -3.93 -13.62 -14.00
N SER A 576 -4.59 -12.48 -13.88
CA SER A 576 -4.30 -11.49 -12.85
C SER A 576 -5.59 -11.04 -12.16
N THR A 577 -5.51 -10.90 -10.84
CA THR A 577 -6.53 -10.32 -9.95
C THR A 577 -5.94 -9.16 -9.15
N TYR A 578 -4.82 -8.58 -9.61
CA TYR A 578 -4.15 -7.49 -8.89
C TYR A 578 -5.00 -6.22 -8.96
N ILE A 579 -4.78 -5.33 -8.00
CA ILE A 579 -5.47 -4.04 -7.95
C ILE A 579 -4.89 -3.06 -8.97
N VAL A 580 -5.72 -2.13 -9.43
CA VAL A 580 -5.33 -0.97 -10.24
C VAL A 580 -5.45 0.33 -9.46
N CYS A 581 -4.49 1.24 -9.70
CA CYS A 581 -4.31 2.48 -8.95
C CYS A 581 -4.21 2.22 -7.45
N PRO A 582 -3.21 1.42 -7.00
CA PRO A 582 -3.03 1.17 -5.59
C PRO A 582 -2.81 2.49 -4.86
N ILE A 583 -3.37 2.61 -3.65
CA ILE A 583 -3.07 3.80 -2.85
C ILE A 583 -1.59 3.76 -2.45
N SER A 584 -0.82 4.74 -2.93
CA SER A 584 0.55 4.98 -2.49
C SER A 584 0.56 5.67 -1.12
N LEU A 585 0.08 4.98 -0.08
CA LEU A 585 0.32 5.43 1.30
C LEU A 585 1.71 4.95 1.72
N PRO A 586 2.56 5.82 2.32
CA PRO A 586 3.85 5.40 2.87
C PRO A 586 3.72 4.23 3.85
N ASP A 587 2.56 4.08 4.49
CA ASP A 587 2.22 2.91 5.29
C ASP A 587 0.71 2.71 5.41
N ILE A 588 0.11 1.96 4.47
CA ILE A 588 -1.32 1.63 4.52
C ILE A 588 -1.68 0.79 5.77
N SER A 589 -0.70 0.14 6.39
CA SER A 589 -0.87 -0.61 7.63
C SER A 589 -1.25 0.31 8.79
N ALA A 590 -0.83 1.57 8.76
CA ALA A 590 -1.17 2.56 9.77
C ALA A 590 -2.68 2.89 9.80
N THR A 591 -3.50 2.55 8.81
CA THR A 591 -4.93 2.87 8.89
C THR A 591 -5.71 1.92 9.80
N VAL A 592 -5.11 0.81 10.22
CA VAL A 592 -5.68 -0.19 11.12
C VAL A 592 -4.87 -0.27 12.42
N PRO A 593 -5.36 -0.97 13.47
CA PRO A 593 -4.55 -1.23 14.65
C PRO A 593 -3.33 -2.13 14.34
N GLY A 594 -2.17 -1.69 14.80
CA GLY A 594 -0.92 -2.44 14.85
C GLY A 594 -0.68 -3.09 16.22
N SER A 595 0.27 -4.03 16.30
CA SER A 595 0.68 -4.63 17.58
C SER A 595 1.24 -3.57 18.55
N ASP A 596 2.02 -2.63 18.06
CA ASP A 596 2.61 -1.51 18.81
C ASP A 596 1.58 -0.55 19.42
N ASP A 597 0.38 -0.45 18.84
CA ASP A 597 -0.72 0.38 19.37
C ASP A 597 -1.22 -0.09 20.76
N ILE A 598 -1.01 -1.36 21.13
CA ILE A 598 -1.49 -1.92 22.41
C ILE A 598 -0.89 -1.19 23.62
N THR A 599 0.42 -0.94 23.62
CA THR A 599 1.09 -0.23 24.71
C THR A 599 0.57 1.19 24.88
N ALA A 600 0.41 1.93 23.77
CA ALA A 600 -0.13 3.29 23.81
C ALA A 600 -1.57 3.30 24.34
N GLN A 601 -2.39 2.32 23.93
CA GLN A 601 -3.77 2.17 24.40
C GLN A 601 -3.85 1.89 25.92
N ILE A 602 -2.95 1.03 26.44
CA ILE A 602 -2.86 0.74 27.89
C ILE A 602 -2.48 2.00 28.67
N LEU A 603 -1.43 2.70 28.26
CA LEU A 603 -0.93 3.90 28.94
C LEU A 603 -2.00 5.01 28.95
N SER A 604 -2.62 5.24 27.79
CA SER A 604 -3.71 6.21 27.67
C SER A 604 -4.89 5.85 28.58
N TRP A 605 -5.30 4.58 28.60
CA TRP A 605 -6.39 4.14 29.46
C TRP A 605 -6.06 4.36 30.94
N LEU A 606 -4.87 3.99 31.39
CA LEU A 606 -4.42 4.21 32.77
C LEU A 606 -4.17 5.70 33.10
N SER A 607 -4.36 6.60 32.12
CA SER A 607 -4.11 8.03 32.24
C SER A 607 -2.66 8.35 32.61
N ILE A 608 -1.74 7.56 32.05
CA ILE A 608 -0.30 7.78 32.14
C ILE A 608 0.10 8.64 30.94
N PRO A 609 0.62 9.87 31.14
CA PRO A 609 1.07 10.71 30.04
C PRO A 609 2.20 10.04 29.25
N ILE A 610 2.03 9.91 27.94
CA ILE A 610 3.07 9.43 27.04
C ILE A 610 4.11 10.54 26.89
N LYS A 611 5.36 10.25 27.26
CA LYS A 611 6.48 11.21 27.13
C LYS A 611 7.02 11.17 25.70
N GLU A 612 7.36 12.33 25.14
CA GLU A 612 7.89 12.44 23.78
C GLU A 612 9.17 11.62 23.59
N ASN A 613 10.08 11.66 24.57
CA ASN A 613 11.35 10.93 24.54
C ASN A 613 11.20 9.39 24.54
N TRP A 614 10.00 8.87 24.76
CA TRP A 614 9.72 7.45 24.63
C TRP A 614 9.67 6.98 23.18
N ASN A 615 9.49 7.90 22.23
CA ASN A 615 9.46 7.64 20.79
C ASN A 615 8.57 6.42 20.44
N LEU A 616 7.39 6.32 21.04
CA LEU A 616 6.44 5.23 20.73
C LEU A 616 5.98 5.33 19.26
N ASP A 617 5.85 4.18 18.61
CA ASP A 617 5.20 4.08 17.29
C ASP A 617 3.68 3.94 17.45
N GLY A 618 3.26 3.27 18.53
CA GLY A 618 1.86 3.00 18.85
C GLY A 618 1.01 4.24 19.13
N ARG A 619 -0.27 4.11 18.79
CA ARG A 619 -1.29 5.17 18.80
C ARG A 619 -2.52 4.72 19.59
N VAL A 620 -3.43 5.68 19.83
CA VAL A 620 -4.62 5.47 20.64
C VAL A 620 -5.86 5.55 19.76
N PHE A 621 -6.73 4.53 19.86
CA PHE A 621 -8.00 4.49 19.14
C PHE A 621 -9.16 4.95 20.02
N LEU A 622 -9.52 6.23 19.90
CA LEU A 622 -10.61 6.81 20.67
C LEU A 622 -11.98 6.28 20.21
N ASN A 623 -12.83 5.99 21.21
CA ASN A 623 -14.24 5.65 21.06
C ASN A 623 -15.03 6.67 21.88
N ASN A 624 -15.73 7.57 21.17
CA ASN A 624 -16.51 8.66 21.78
C ASN A 624 -17.99 8.30 21.84
#